data_AF-A0AAU7YIE4-F1
#
_entry.id   AF-A0AAU7YIE4-F1
#
_cell.length_a   1.000
_cell.length_b   1.000
_cell.length_c   1.000
_cell.angle_alpha   90.00
_cell.angle_beta   90.00
_cell.angle_gamma   90.00
#
_symmetry.space_group_name_H-M   'P 1'
#
loop_
_entity.id
_entity.type
_entity.pdbx_description
1 polymer ?
#
loop_
_entity_poly.entity_id
_entity_poly.type
_entity_poly.pdbx_seq_one_letter_code
_entity_poly.pdbx_strand_id
1 'polypeptide(L)'
;MTGDDNRKTLQSIITGKNHSINRIEKLKDFLGKNKEITINKDTFACALRCPKTTKEAIVHEILLHFIQNPGEQSLEQVIQYLDGAIQSRIYAKNNPIRNLDEEFRTHINFKDEKGNTLLHHAVIGNKTEEIITLLVTYSANSLIKNADNKIPLNLAQGKTKEVLIKSMKKQANTKKESAMIGSLVPGMIIGGFLSVVLGAGVCVAVSLSGGMILGIMIALVLVASIAVGLAMYFLSQDYEQAKAIEKTVSSEISVDGATAANDKEGPQPTYS
;
A
#
# COMPACT_ATOMS: atom_id res chain seq x y z
N MET A 1 3.32 3.69 35.14
CA MET A 1 2.40 2.68 34.57
C MET A 1 3.25 1.75 33.73
N THR A 2 3.08 0.44 33.89
CA THR A 2 3.86 -0.55 33.13
C THR A 2 3.40 -0.57 31.67
N GLY A 3 4.23 -1.05 30.73
CA GLY A 3 3.84 -1.14 29.31
C GLY A 3 2.54 -1.93 29.06
N ASP A 4 2.21 -2.87 29.95
CA ASP A 4 0.98 -3.68 29.86
C ASP A 4 -0.28 -2.90 30.25
N ASP A 5 -0.19 -1.98 31.22
CA ASP A 5 -1.31 -1.12 31.63
C ASP A 5 -1.71 -0.15 30.52
N ASN A 6 -0.72 0.42 29.83
CA ASN A 6 -0.94 1.32 28.70
C ASN A 6 -1.61 0.60 27.53
N ARG A 7 -1.22 -0.65 27.25
CA ARG A 7 -1.83 -1.46 26.19
C ARG A 7 -3.29 -1.81 26.50
N LYS A 8 -3.61 -2.20 27.73
CA LYS A 8 -5.00 -2.46 28.16
C LYS A 8 -5.86 -1.21 28.05
N THR A 9 -5.31 -0.06 28.46
CA THR A 9 -5.98 1.24 28.35
C THR A 9 -6.27 1.58 26.88
N LEU A 10 -5.28 1.41 26.00
CA LEU A 10 -5.46 1.61 24.56
C LEU A 10 -6.56 0.72 23.98
N GLN A 11 -6.55 -0.58 24.30
CA GLN A 11 -7.58 -1.51 23.83
C GLN A 11 -8.97 -1.13 24.35
N SER A 12 -9.07 -0.66 25.59
CA SER A 12 -10.32 -0.15 26.16
C SER A 12 -10.84 1.08 25.40
N ILE A 13 -9.96 2.02 25.04
CA ILE A 13 -10.32 3.19 24.23
C ILE A 13 -10.84 2.74 22.84
N ILE A 14 -10.11 1.83 22.18
CA ILE A 14 -10.48 1.31 20.85
C ILE A 14 -11.86 0.62 20.87
N THR A 15 -12.11 -0.19 21.89
CA THR A 15 -13.32 -1.03 21.99
C THR A 15 -14.50 -0.37 22.71
N GLY A 16 -14.29 0.77 23.36
CA GLY A 16 -15.29 1.47 24.17
C GLY A 16 -16.56 1.83 23.38
N LYS A 17 -17.73 1.83 24.05
CA LYS A 17 -19.04 2.04 23.41
C LYS A 17 -19.39 3.50 23.08
N ASN A 18 -18.49 4.46 23.31
CA ASN A 18 -18.73 5.89 23.08
C ASN A 18 -18.87 6.22 21.57
N HIS A 19 -19.51 7.35 21.25
CA HIS A 19 -19.59 7.92 19.90
C HIS A 19 -18.22 7.96 19.21
N SER A 20 -18.18 7.70 17.90
CA SER A 20 -16.94 7.54 17.11
C SER A 20 -16.01 8.75 17.20
N ILE A 21 -16.53 9.97 17.09
CA ILE A 21 -15.73 11.21 17.16
C ILE A 21 -15.03 11.31 18.53
N ASN A 22 -15.78 11.18 19.62
CA ASN A 22 -15.25 11.21 20.99
C ASN A 22 -14.20 10.12 21.23
N ARG A 23 -14.32 8.98 20.53
CA ARG A 23 -13.35 7.88 20.61
C ARG A 23 -12.03 8.21 19.93
N ILE A 24 -12.06 8.80 18.74
CA ILE A 24 -10.86 9.20 18.01
C ILE A 24 -10.11 10.31 18.76
N GLU A 25 -10.82 11.29 19.32
CA GLU A 25 -10.20 12.33 20.14
C GLU A 25 -9.51 11.77 21.38
N LYS A 26 -10.16 10.85 22.09
CA LYS A 26 -9.56 10.14 23.24
C LYS A 26 -8.34 9.32 22.83
N LEU A 27 -8.38 8.68 21.67
CA LEU A 27 -7.24 7.94 21.12
C LEU A 27 -6.07 8.90 20.85
N LYS A 28 -6.30 10.04 20.19
CA LYS A 28 -5.29 11.08 19.92
C LYS A 28 -4.65 11.59 21.21
N ASP A 29 -5.46 11.97 22.20
CA ASP A 29 -4.98 12.45 23.51
C ASP A 29 -4.14 11.38 24.22
N PHE A 30 -4.60 10.13 24.22
CA PHE A 30 -3.89 9.02 24.83
C PHE A 30 -2.55 8.74 24.14
N LEU A 31 -2.51 8.67 22.81
CA LEU A 31 -1.29 8.46 22.04
C LEU A 31 -0.30 9.62 22.23
N GLY A 32 -0.80 10.86 22.24
CA GLY A 32 0.03 12.05 22.49
C GLY A 32 0.72 12.05 23.86
N LYS A 33 0.05 11.50 24.89
CA LYS A 33 0.62 11.32 26.24
C LYS A 33 1.57 10.13 26.36
N ASN A 34 1.48 9.15 25.47
CA ASN A 34 2.22 7.89 25.53
C ASN A 34 3.08 7.67 24.29
N LYS A 35 4.09 8.52 24.10
CA LYS A 35 4.95 8.51 22.89
C LYS A 35 5.68 7.18 22.66
N GLU A 36 6.10 6.53 23.73
CA GLU A 36 6.85 5.25 23.72
C GLU A 36 5.92 4.03 23.78
N ILE A 37 4.64 4.17 23.44
CA ILE A 37 3.71 3.05 23.46
C ILE A 37 4.12 1.96 22.48
N THR A 38 4.06 0.71 22.94
CA THR A 38 4.24 -0.46 22.07
C THR A 38 2.91 -1.04 21.63
N ILE A 39 2.78 -1.29 20.34
CA ILE A 39 1.60 -1.88 19.70
C ILE A 39 1.90 -3.31 19.27
N ASN A 40 0.89 -4.17 19.31
CA ASN A 40 0.97 -5.54 18.84
C ASN A 40 -0.19 -5.88 17.90
N LYS A 41 -0.15 -7.08 17.33
CA LYS A 41 -1.21 -7.62 16.46
C LYS A 41 -2.61 -7.59 17.09
N ASP A 42 -2.74 -7.84 18.40
CA ASP A 42 -4.04 -7.85 19.09
C ASP A 42 -4.71 -6.48 19.12
N THR A 43 -3.89 -5.41 19.18
CA THR A 43 -4.39 -4.04 19.14
C THR A 43 -5.11 -3.76 17.83
N PHE A 44 -4.50 -4.16 16.70
CA PHE A 44 -5.13 -4.07 15.39
C PHE A 44 -6.31 -5.03 15.24
N ALA A 45 -6.24 -6.24 15.81
CA ALA A 45 -7.37 -7.16 15.84
C ALA A 45 -8.61 -6.54 16.53
N CYS A 46 -8.41 -5.80 17.63
CA CYS A 46 -9.46 -5.01 18.27
C CYS A 46 -9.97 -3.87 17.38
N ALA A 47 -9.07 -3.09 16.79
CA ALA A 47 -9.43 -1.96 15.92
C ALA A 47 -10.29 -2.41 14.73
N LEU A 48 -9.89 -3.49 14.05
CA LEU A 48 -10.58 -4.01 12.87
C LEU A 48 -12.00 -4.50 13.18
N ARG A 49 -12.35 -4.84 14.43
CA ARG A 49 -13.74 -5.21 14.82
C ARG A 49 -14.71 -4.02 14.78
N CYS A 50 -14.22 -2.79 14.74
CA CYS A 50 -15.06 -1.60 14.67
C CYS A 50 -15.77 -1.47 13.31
N PRO A 51 -16.86 -0.66 13.24
CA PRO A 51 -17.48 -0.27 11.98
C PRO A 51 -16.48 0.36 11.00
N LYS A 52 -16.77 0.29 9.69
CA LYS A 52 -15.82 0.60 8.61
C LYS A 52 -15.08 1.94 8.80
N THR A 53 -15.81 3.05 8.87
CA THR A 53 -15.22 4.39 9.00
C THR A 53 -14.42 4.55 10.30
N THR A 54 -14.89 3.94 11.38
CA THR A 54 -14.22 3.98 12.69
C THR A 54 -12.91 3.18 12.69
N LYS A 55 -12.88 1.96 12.12
CA LYS A 55 -11.65 1.15 12.09
C LYS A 55 -10.56 1.82 11.25
N GLU A 56 -10.93 2.42 10.12
CA GLU A 56 -9.99 3.09 9.22
C GLU A 56 -9.34 4.31 9.90
N ALA A 57 -10.15 5.13 10.59
CA ALA A 57 -9.66 6.25 11.39
C ALA A 57 -8.76 5.80 12.55
N ILE A 58 -9.16 4.77 13.33
CA ILE A 58 -8.34 4.25 14.44
C ILE A 58 -6.97 3.76 13.94
N VAL A 59 -6.97 2.96 12.86
CA VAL A 59 -5.73 2.44 12.29
C VAL A 59 -4.85 3.59 11.77
N HIS A 60 -5.44 4.59 11.11
CA HIS A 60 -4.71 5.76 10.65
C HIS A 60 -4.04 6.51 11.80
N GLU A 61 -4.75 6.80 12.90
CA GLU A 61 -4.18 7.50 14.05
C GLU A 61 -3.04 6.72 14.72
N ILE A 62 -3.19 5.39 14.82
CA ILE A 62 -2.12 4.54 15.36
C ILE A 62 -0.89 4.62 14.44
N LEU A 63 -1.04 4.44 13.12
CA LEU A 63 0.11 4.49 12.20
C LEU A 63 0.74 5.88 12.13
N LEU A 64 -0.09 6.93 12.18
CA LEU A 64 0.36 8.32 12.19
C LEU A 64 1.22 8.62 13.43
N HIS A 65 0.86 8.08 14.59
CA HIS A 65 1.65 8.21 15.81
C HIS A 65 3.10 7.75 15.63
N PHE A 66 3.32 6.60 14.98
CA PHE A 66 4.66 6.04 14.72
C PHE A 66 5.43 6.82 13.65
N ILE A 67 4.75 7.52 12.74
CA ILE A 67 5.41 8.46 11.81
C ILE A 67 5.90 9.70 12.58
N GLN A 68 5.07 10.22 13.48
CA GLN A 68 5.38 11.46 14.21
C GLN A 68 6.41 11.24 15.32
N ASN A 69 6.35 10.09 15.99
CA ASN A 69 7.16 9.73 17.15
C ASN A 69 7.94 8.43 16.88
N PRO A 70 9.00 8.48 16.05
CA PRO A 70 9.87 7.32 15.86
C PRO A 70 10.52 6.96 17.21
N GLY A 71 10.39 5.70 17.60
CA GLY A 71 10.92 5.16 18.86
C GLY A 71 11.57 3.80 18.63
N GLU A 72 11.67 2.98 19.70
CA GLU A 72 12.25 1.64 19.60
C GLU A 72 11.49 0.73 18.62
N GLN A 73 10.16 0.86 18.58
CA GLN A 73 9.32 0.14 17.64
C GLN A 73 9.19 0.94 16.33
N SER A 74 9.60 0.33 15.23
CA SER A 74 9.58 0.98 13.91
C SER A 74 8.18 0.97 13.28
N LEU A 75 7.91 1.94 12.39
CA LEU A 75 6.68 1.97 11.60
C LEU A 75 6.47 0.66 10.81
N GLU A 76 7.55 0.09 10.26
CA GLU A 76 7.50 -1.16 9.50
C GLU A 76 6.97 -2.32 10.37
N GLN A 77 7.49 -2.49 11.58
CA GLN A 77 7.01 -3.52 12.51
C GLN A 77 5.52 -3.35 12.84
N VAL A 78 5.07 -2.10 13.02
CA VAL A 78 3.66 -1.80 13.32
C VAL A 78 2.77 -2.13 12.11
N ILE A 79 3.20 -1.81 10.88
CA ILE A 79 2.46 -2.17 9.67
C ILE A 79 2.43 -3.69 9.46
N GLN A 80 3.50 -4.42 9.78
CA GLN A 80 3.49 -5.90 9.79
C GLN A 80 2.46 -6.47 10.76
N TYR A 81 2.28 -5.87 11.94
CA TYR A 81 1.22 -6.26 12.87
C TYR A 81 -0.18 -5.98 12.33
N LEU A 82 -0.38 -4.87 11.62
CA LEU A 82 -1.64 -4.58 10.93
C LEU A 82 -1.92 -5.62 9.85
N ASP A 83 -0.96 -5.88 8.95
CA ASP A 83 -1.09 -6.85 7.87
C ASP A 83 -1.42 -8.25 8.43
N GLY A 84 -0.66 -8.71 9.43
CA GLY A 84 -0.93 -9.98 10.10
C GLY A 84 -2.32 -10.05 10.76
N ALA A 85 -2.84 -8.92 11.28
CA ALA A 85 -4.19 -8.85 11.85
C ALA A 85 -5.28 -8.92 10.76
N ILE A 86 -5.08 -8.26 9.62
CA ILE A 86 -6.00 -8.31 8.47
C ILE A 86 -6.02 -9.73 7.91
N GLN A 87 -4.86 -10.35 7.68
CA GLN A 87 -4.74 -11.73 7.23
C GLN A 87 -5.55 -12.69 8.12
N SER A 88 -5.32 -12.65 9.45
CA SER A 88 -6.05 -13.52 10.38
C SER A 88 -7.57 -13.32 10.35
N ARG A 89 -8.04 -12.09 10.12
CA ARG A 89 -9.47 -11.79 10.02
C ARG A 89 -10.09 -12.33 8.74
N ILE A 90 -9.38 -12.25 7.62
CA ILE A 90 -9.89 -12.67 6.30
C ILE A 90 -9.90 -14.19 6.18
N TYR A 91 -8.84 -14.87 6.64
CA TYR A 91 -8.79 -16.33 6.67
C TYR A 91 -9.90 -16.93 7.57
N ALA A 92 -10.19 -16.31 8.72
CA ALA A 92 -11.27 -16.75 9.61
C ALA A 92 -12.69 -16.61 9.00
N LYS A 93 -12.86 -15.81 7.94
CA LYS A 93 -14.16 -15.57 7.28
C LYS A 93 -14.38 -16.41 6.02
N ASN A 94 -13.50 -17.39 5.71
CA ASN A 94 -13.57 -18.24 4.51
C ASN A 94 -13.70 -17.44 3.19
N ASN A 95 -13.07 -16.26 3.09
CA ASN A 95 -13.21 -15.37 1.93
C ASN A 95 -11.83 -14.97 1.39
N PRO A 96 -11.12 -15.88 0.69
CA PRO A 96 -9.70 -16.07 0.97
C PRO A 96 -8.70 -15.14 0.27
N ILE A 97 -9.03 -14.41 -0.80
CA ILE A 97 -7.94 -13.81 -1.62
C ILE A 97 -8.27 -12.42 -2.18
N ARG A 98 -9.49 -12.15 -2.68
CA ARG A 98 -9.78 -10.87 -3.35
C ARG A 98 -9.88 -9.65 -2.41
N ASN A 99 -10.02 -9.87 -1.11
CA ASN A 99 -10.29 -8.80 -0.15
C ASN A 99 -9.07 -8.36 0.69
N LEU A 100 -7.94 -9.10 0.64
CA LEU A 100 -6.79 -8.85 1.53
C LEU A 100 -6.03 -7.59 1.12
N ASP A 101 -5.55 -7.56 -0.11
CA ASP A 101 -4.80 -6.41 -0.63
C ASP A 101 -5.66 -5.15 -0.65
N GLU A 102 -6.95 -5.28 -0.96
CA GLU A 102 -7.89 -4.16 -0.95
C GLU A 102 -8.12 -3.63 0.47
N GLU A 103 -8.35 -4.51 1.45
CA GLU A 103 -8.51 -4.09 2.85
C GLU A 103 -7.23 -3.43 3.37
N PHE A 104 -6.06 -4.00 3.10
CA PHE A 104 -4.79 -3.39 3.50
C PHE A 104 -4.58 -2.02 2.84
N ARG A 105 -4.75 -1.92 1.51
CA ARG A 105 -4.61 -0.66 0.76
C ARG A 105 -5.57 0.41 1.24
N THR A 106 -6.77 0.05 1.68
CA THR A 106 -7.75 1.00 2.24
C THR A 106 -7.20 1.71 3.48
N HIS A 107 -6.48 1.00 4.35
CA HIS A 107 -5.90 1.59 5.55
C HIS A 107 -4.66 2.44 5.25
N ILE A 108 -3.75 1.95 4.39
CA ILE A 108 -2.51 2.69 4.04
C ILE A 108 -2.82 4.00 3.28
N ASN A 109 -3.86 3.99 2.45
CA ASN A 109 -4.29 5.14 1.66
C ASN A 109 -5.42 5.96 2.30
N PHE A 110 -5.78 5.66 3.55
CA PHE A 110 -6.84 6.38 4.25
C PHE A 110 -6.50 7.87 4.36
N LYS A 111 -7.52 8.70 4.15
CA LYS A 111 -7.45 10.15 4.25
C LYS A 111 -8.04 10.59 5.58
N ASP A 112 -7.27 11.36 6.35
CA ASP A 112 -7.78 12.01 7.56
C ASP A 112 -8.78 13.14 7.24
N GLU A 113 -9.20 13.88 8.28
CA GLU A 113 -10.14 15.00 8.18
C GLU A 113 -9.64 16.16 7.30
N LYS A 114 -8.31 16.30 7.13
CA LYS A 114 -7.68 17.28 6.23
C LYS A 114 -7.44 16.70 4.83
N GLY A 115 -7.90 15.47 4.59
CA GLY A 115 -7.65 14.72 3.39
C GLY A 115 -6.22 14.17 3.28
N ASN A 116 -5.38 14.31 4.30
CA ASN A 116 -3.99 13.86 4.26
C ASN A 116 -3.93 12.35 4.47
N THR A 117 -3.09 11.68 3.67
CA THR A 117 -2.70 10.29 3.89
C THR A 117 -1.47 10.21 4.80
N LEU A 118 -1.13 9.00 5.27
CA LEU A 118 0.10 8.78 6.03
C LEU A 118 1.35 9.31 5.30
N LEU A 119 1.39 9.20 3.96
CA LEU A 119 2.49 9.71 3.15
C LEU A 119 2.56 11.25 3.14
N HIS A 120 1.41 11.95 3.18
CA HIS A 120 1.41 13.42 3.34
C HIS A 120 2.05 13.80 4.66
N HIS A 121 1.66 13.13 5.75
CA HIS A 121 2.22 13.38 7.08
C HIS A 121 3.71 13.07 7.17
N ALA A 122 4.17 11.98 6.55
CA ALA A 122 5.59 11.65 6.49
C ALA A 122 6.40 12.73 5.74
N VAL A 123 5.85 13.26 4.64
CA VAL A 123 6.48 14.37 3.90
C VAL A 123 6.50 15.67 4.72
N ILE A 124 5.37 16.07 5.31
CA ILE A 124 5.27 17.29 6.13
C ILE A 124 6.23 17.21 7.34
N GLY A 125 6.37 16.02 7.93
CA GLY A 125 7.26 15.77 9.05
C GLY A 125 8.73 15.54 8.69
N ASN A 126 9.11 15.62 7.40
CA ASN A 126 10.45 15.31 6.88
C ASN A 126 10.98 13.91 7.28
N LYS A 127 10.08 12.92 7.29
CA LYS A 127 10.29 11.55 7.75
C LYS A 127 10.76 10.65 6.61
N THR A 128 12.04 10.76 6.24
CA THR A 128 12.57 10.14 5.01
C THR A 128 12.54 8.62 5.02
N GLU A 129 12.79 7.99 6.17
CA GLU A 129 12.73 6.52 6.30
C GLU A 129 11.29 6.04 6.13
N GLU A 130 10.33 6.71 6.77
CA GLU A 130 8.91 6.40 6.69
C GLU A 130 8.36 6.61 5.26
N ILE A 131 8.85 7.62 4.53
CA ILE A 131 8.54 7.80 3.09
C ILE A 131 8.98 6.57 2.29
N ILE A 132 10.20 6.07 2.54
CA ILE A 132 10.74 4.89 1.86
C ILE A 132 9.90 3.66 2.23
N THR A 133 9.63 3.43 3.51
CA THR A 133 8.79 2.32 3.99
C THR A 133 7.40 2.35 3.36
N LEU A 134 6.71 3.49 3.38
CA LEU A 134 5.36 3.61 2.82
C LEU A 134 5.33 3.38 1.31
N LEU A 135 6.28 3.94 0.55
CA LEU A 135 6.24 3.86 -0.92
C LEU A 135 6.84 2.60 -1.49
N VAL A 136 7.99 2.18 -0.97
CA VAL A 136 8.78 1.09 -1.55
C VAL A 136 8.35 -0.25 -0.97
N THR A 137 8.17 -0.33 0.36
CA THR A 137 7.79 -1.58 1.02
C THR A 137 6.28 -1.82 0.91
N TYR A 138 5.46 -0.80 1.18
CA TYR A 138 4.00 -0.96 1.27
C TYR A 138 3.20 -0.36 0.11
N SER A 139 3.88 0.13 -0.93
CA SER A 139 3.23 0.60 -2.17
C SER A 139 2.08 1.61 -1.96
N ALA A 140 2.22 2.51 -0.96
CA ALA A 140 1.26 3.58 -0.71
C ALA A 140 1.07 4.45 -1.97
N ASN A 141 -0.16 4.90 -2.23
CA ASN A 141 -0.46 5.68 -3.42
C ASN A 141 0.04 7.13 -3.27
N SER A 142 1.11 7.45 -3.99
CA SER A 142 1.76 8.77 -4.02
C SER A 142 0.97 9.86 -4.76
N LEU A 143 -0.15 9.54 -5.40
CA LEU A 143 -0.94 10.46 -6.22
C LEU A 143 -2.25 10.91 -5.57
N ILE A 144 -2.52 10.50 -4.33
CA ILE A 144 -3.72 10.92 -3.61
C ILE A 144 -3.61 12.41 -3.29
N LYS A 145 -4.67 13.16 -3.58
CA LYS A 145 -4.79 14.57 -3.23
C LYS A 145 -5.45 14.75 -1.87
N ASN A 146 -4.89 15.64 -1.06
CA ASN A 146 -5.51 16.12 0.17
C ASN A 146 -6.65 17.13 -0.11
N ALA A 147 -7.21 17.74 0.96
CA ALA A 147 -8.30 18.71 0.82
C ALA A 147 -7.89 19.98 0.03
N ASP A 148 -6.60 20.34 0.04
CA ASP A 148 -6.05 21.47 -0.73
C ASP A 148 -5.69 21.09 -2.17
N ASN A 149 -6.13 19.92 -2.64
CA ASN A 149 -5.79 19.34 -3.95
C ASN A 149 -4.28 19.11 -4.17
N LYS A 150 -3.49 19.01 -3.10
CA LYS A 150 -2.05 18.75 -3.15
C LYS A 150 -1.78 17.25 -2.99
N ILE A 151 -0.89 16.70 -3.81
CA ILE A 151 -0.28 15.39 -3.55
C ILE A 151 0.93 15.57 -2.63
N PRO A 152 1.47 14.49 -2.02
CA PRO A 152 2.64 14.60 -1.14
C PRO A 152 3.83 15.32 -1.80
N LEU A 153 4.05 15.11 -3.10
CA LEU A 153 5.14 15.77 -3.84
C LEU A 153 5.04 17.29 -3.85
N ASN A 154 3.82 17.86 -3.91
CA ASN A 154 3.63 19.31 -3.87
C ASN A 154 4.00 19.94 -2.53
N LEU A 155 4.03 19.14 -1.46
CA LEU A 155 4.34 19.58 -0.10
C LEU A 155 5.81 19.35 0.26
N ALA A 156 6.55 18.60 -0.57
CA ALA A 156 7.92 18.20 -0.28
C ALA A 156 8.92 19.30 -0.67
N GLN A 157 9.94 19.47 0.16
CA GLN A 157 11.03 20.43 -0.08
C GLN A 157 12.40 19.80 0.21
N GLY A 158 13.45 20.35 -0.39
CA GLY A 158 14.84 19.95 -0.18
C GLY A 158 15.07 18.43 -0.26
N LYS A 159 15.80 17.89 0.73
CA LYS A 159 16.12 16.46 0.83
C LYS A 159 14.88 15.55 0.83
N THR A 160 13.79 16.00 1.45
CA THR A 160 12.53 15.23 1.47
C THR A 160 11.95 15.09 0.06
N LYS A 161 12.01 16.15 -0.76
CA LYS A 161 11.58 16.11 -2.17
C LYS A 161 12.42 15.14 -2.99
N GLU A 162 13.75 15.16 -2.80
CA GLU A 162 14.67 14.24 -3.49
C GLU A 162 14.40 12.77 -3.15
N VAL A 163 14.29 12.45 -1.85
CA VAL A 163 13.99 11.09 -1.39
C VAL A 163 12.63 10.64 -1.90
N LEU A 164 11.62 11.51 -1.85
CA LEU A 164 10.28 11.21 -2.33
C LEU A 164 10.27 10.91 -3.83
N ILE A 165 10.91 11.75 -4.66
CA ILE A 165 11.01 11.53 -6.11
C ILE A 165 11.72 10.21 -6.41
N LYS A 166 12.83 9.92 -5.72
CA LYS A 166 13.57 8.66 -5.90
C LYS A 166 12.70 7.45 -5.53
N SER A 167 11.98 7.52 -4.42
CA SER A 167 11.06 6.48 -3.97
C SER A 167 9.87 6.30 -4.91
N MET A 168 9.30 7.38 -5.44
CA MET A 168 8.23 7.34 -6.45
C MET A 168 8.70 6.68 -7.75
N LYS A 169 9.90 7.01 -8.24
CA LYS A 169 10.51 6.33 -9.40
C LYS A 169 10.72 4.85 -9.14
N LYS A 170 11.24 4.48 -7.97
CA LYS A 170 11.42 3.07 -7.59
C LYS A 170 10.07 2.34 -7.55
N GLN A 171 9.05 2.93 -6.94
CA GLN A 171 7.69 2.39 -6.91
C GLN A 171 7.12 2.16 -8.32
N ALA A 172 7.27 3.13 -9.23
CA ALA A 172 6.82 3.00 -10.62
C ALA A 172 7.54 1.85 -11.35
N ASN A 173 8.86 1.73 -11.16
CA ASN A 173 9.64 0.64 -11.75
C ASN A 173 9.23 -0.73 -11.21
N THR A 174 9.04 -0.87 -9.89
CA THR A 174 8.57 -2.13 -9.30
C THR A 174 7.19 -2.51 -9.83
N LYS A 175 6.27 -1.54 -9.99
CA LYS A 175 4.95 -1.79 -10.61
C LYS A 175 5.06 -2.27 -12.05
N LYS A 176 5.98 -1.68 -12.84
CA LYS A 176 6.26 -2.13 -14.21
C LYS A 176 6.87 -3.53 -14.25
N GLU A 177 7.79 -3.84 -13.33
CA GLU A 177 8.44 -5.15 -13.23
C GLU A 177 7.45 -6.24 -12.80
N SER A 178 6.62 -5.99 -11.78
CA SER A 178 5.54 -6.90 -11.39
C SER A 178 4.56 -7.13 -12.53
N ALA A 179 4.30 -6.09 -13.33
CA ALA A 179 3.50 -6.25 -14.56
C ALA A 179 4.23 -7.12 -15.60
N MET A 180 5.53 -6.92 -15.81
CA MET A 180 6.31 -7.73 -16.74
C MET A 180 6.41 -9.20 -16.32
N ILE A 181 6.62 -9.49 -15.03
CA ILE A 181 6.68 -10.87 -14.50
C ILE A 181 5.29 -11.52 -14.55
N GLY A 182 4.21 -10.79 -14.27
CA GLY A 182 2.84 -11.26 -14.44
C GLY A 182 2.52 -11.65 -15.90
N SER A 183 3.19 -11.03 -16.88
CA SER A 183 3.11 -11.41 -18.30
C SER A 183 3.99 -12.60 -18.68
N LEU A 184 5.08 -12.85 -17.93
CA LEU A 184 6.05 -13.91 -18.18
C LEU A 184 5.71 -15.23 -17.45
N VAL A 185 4.83 -15.19 -16.44
CA VAL A 185 4.38 -16.40 -15.72
C VAL A 185 2.91 -16.72 -16.02
N PRO A 186 2.64 -17.41 -17.15
CA PRO A 186 1.51 -18.33 -17.24
C PRO A 186 1.91 -19.81 -17.04
N GLY A 187 3.08 -20.15 -16.45
CA GLY A 187 3.63 -21.48 -16.71
C GLY A 187 4.57 -22.16 -15.72
N MET A 188 4.75 -21.73 -14.47
CA MET A 188 5.63 -22.48 -13.53
C MET A 188 4.95 -23.68 -12.84
N ILE A 189 3.79 -24.12 -13.34
CA ILE A 189 3.25 -25.49 -13.14
C ILE A 189 3.27 -26.29 -14.47
N ILE A 190 3.52 -25.64 -15.62
CA ILE A 190 3.57 -26.32 -16.93
C ILE A 190 4.93 -26.98 -17.18
N GLY A 191 5.97 -26.68 -16.38
CA GLY A 191 7.24 -27.42 -16.38
C GLY A 191 7.12 -28.91 -15.99
N GLY A 192 6.01 -29.30 -15.36
CA GLY A 192 5.66 -30.71 -15.13
C GLY A 192 4.81 -31.34 -16.25
N PHE A 193 4.24 -30.54 -17.17
CA PHE A 193 3.34 -31.04 -18.21
C PHE A 193 3.94 -30.95 -19.62
N LEU A 194 4.86 -30.03 -19.91
CA LEU A 194 5.58 -30.05 -21.18
C LEU A 194 6.66 -31.13 -21.25
N SER A 195 7.24 -31.52 -20.10
CA SER A 195 8.16 -32.66 -19.99
C SER A 195 7.44 -34.02 -20.07
N VAL A 196 6.13 -34.08 -19.77
CA VAL A 196 5.35 -35.32 -19.89
C VAL A 196 4.76 -35.49 -21.29
N VAL A 197 4.46 -34.42 -22.03
CA VAL A 197 3.95 -34.54 -23.42
C VAL A 197 5.06 -34.87 -24.43
N LEU A 198 6.33 -34.56 -24.15
CA LEU A 198 7.45 -35.02 -24.97
C LEU A 198 8.23 -36.19 -24.35
N GLY A 199 7.84 -36.65 -23.15
CA GLY A 199 8.56 -37.67 -22.37
C GLY A 199 7.73 -38.88 -21.92
N ALA A 200 6.52 -39.07 -22.44
CA ALA A 200 5.74 -40.28 -22.18
C ALA A 200 5.11 -40.84 -23.47
N GLY A 201 5.96 -41.36 -24.34
CA GLY A 201 5.61 -42.53 -25.14
C GLY A 201 5.44 -43.78 -24.27
N VAL A 202 4.59 -43.70 -23.22
CA VAL A 202 4.23 -44.84 -22.37
C VAL A 202 2.73 -44.78 -22.07
N CYS A 203 2.02 -45.67 -22.75
CA CYS A 203 0.68 -46.20 -22.55
C CYS A 203 0.02 -45.93 -21.17
N VAL A 204 -1.07 -45.16 -21.16
CA VAL A 204 -2.24 -45.54 -20.34
C VAL A 204 -3.50 -45.36 -21.18
N ALA A 205 -3.94 -46.46 -21.77
CA ALA A 205 -5.29 -46.60 -22.28
C ALA A 205 -6.27 -46.52 -21.10
N VAL A 206 -6.88 -45.36 -20.86
CA VAL A 206 -8.08 -45.27 -20.02
C VAL A 206 -9.25 -44.87 -20.91
N SER A 207 -10.24 -45.75 -20.95
CA SER A 207 -11.42 -45.82 -21.81
C SER A 207 -12.43 -44.68 -21.61
N LEU A 208 -12.00 -43.42 -21.61
CA LEU A 208 -12.91 -42.28 -21.53
C LEU A 208 -13.51 -42.01 -22.91
N SER A 209 -14.85 -42.07 -22.99
CA SER A 209 -15.60 -41.67 -24.19
C SER A 209 -15.18 -40.29 -24.67
N GLY A 210 -15.13 -40.07 -25.99
CA GLY A 210 -14.59 -38.84 -26.59
C GLY A 210 -15.20 -37.53 -26.06
N GLY A 211 -16.41 -37.58 -25.51
CA GLY A 211 -17.05 -36.43 -24.85
C GLY A 211 -16.36 -35.97 -23.56
N MET A 212 -15.76 -36.88 -22.76
CA MET A 212 -15.07 -36.52 -21.52
C MET A 212 -13.72 -35.85 -21.78
N ILE A 213 -12.99 -36.27 -22.83
CA ILE A 213 -11.71 -35.67 -23.23
C ILE A 213 -11.96 -34.24 -23.73
N LEU A 214 -12.99 -34.04 -24.55
CA LEU A 214 -13.37 -32.71 -25.05
C LEU A 214 -13.79 -31.78 -23.90
N GLY A 215 -14.53 -32.29 -22.91
CA GLY A 215 -14.92 -31.53 -21.72
C GLY A 215 -13.73 -31.06 -20.89
N ILE A 216 -12.72 -31.90 -20.66
CA ILE A 216 -11.50 -31.55 -19.92
C ILE A 216 -10.67 -30.51 -20.68
N MET A 217 -10.56 -30.64 -22.01
CA MET A 217 -9.82 -29.68 -22.85
C MET A 217 -10.49 -28.29 -22.88
N ILE A 218 -11.83 -28.25 -22.99
CA ILE A 218 -12.58 -26.98 -22.95
C ILE A 218 -12.43 -26.31 -21.58
N ALA A 219 -12.49 -27.08 -20.49
CA ALA A 219 -12.32 -26.54 -19.14
C ALA A 219 -10.91 -25.92 -18.95
N LEU A 220 -9.85 -26.56 -19.46
CA LEU A 220 -8.49 -26.03 -19.39
C LEU A 220 -8.31 -24.74 -20.21
N VAL A 221 -8.89 -24.67 -21.42
CA VAL A 221 -8.87 -23.46 -22.26
C VAL A 221 -9.61 -22.31 -21.61
N LEU A 222 -10.76 -22.56 -20.98
CA LEU A 222 -11.54 -21.54 -20.28
C LEU A 222 -10.80 -20.99 -19.05
N VAL A 223 -10.17 -21.85 -18.26
CA VAL A 223 -9.37 -21.44 -17.09
C VAL A 223 -8.15 -20.60 -17.52
N ALA A 224 -7.45 -21.00 -18.59
CA ALA A 224 -6.34 -20.22 -19.14
C ALA A 224 -6.79 -18.85 -19.67
N SER A 225 -7.95 -18.78 -20.33
CA SER A 225 -8.51 -17.53 -20.86
C SER A 225 -8.89 -16.54 -19.77
N ILE A 226 -9.50 -17.01 -18.68
CA ILE A 226 -9.87 -16.19 -17.51
C ILE A 226 -8.61 -15.69 -16.78
N ALA A 227 -7.60 -16.55 -16.62
CA ALA A 227 -6.33 -16.17 -15.99
C ALA A 227 -5.58 -15.10 -16.81
N VAL A 228 -5.52 -15.25 -18.14
CA VAL A 228 -4.91 -14.25 -19.03
C VAL A 228 -5.69 -12.94 -19.03
N GLY A 229 -7.03 -12.99 -19.03
CA GLY A 229 -7.87 -11.80 -18.94
C GLY A 229 -7.72 -11.04 -17.61
N LEU A 230 -7.66 -11.76 -16.49
CA LEU A 230 -7.42 -11.17 -15.17
C LEU A 230 -6.00 -10.58 -15.06
N ALA A 231 -4.99 -11.30 -15.57
CA ALA A 231 -3.63 -10.77 -15.65
C ALA A 231 -3.61 -9.48 -16.46
N MET A 232 -4.07 -9.48 -17.72
CA MET A 232 -4.16 -8.29 -18.57
C MET A 232 -4.89 -7.10 -17.91
N TYR A 233 -5.96 -7.36 -17.15
CA TYR A 233 -6.68 -6.33 -16.39
C TYR A 233 -5.83 -5.73 -15.25
N PHE A 234 -5.21 -6.56 -14.41
CA PHE A 234 -4.33 -6.10 -13.33
C PHE A 234 -3.06 -5.41 -13.87
N LEU A 235 -2.52 -5.90 -15.00
CA LEU A 235 -1.41 -5.29 -15.73
C LEU A 235 -1.74 -3.86 -16.14
N SER A 236 -2.97 -3.60 -16.60
CA SER A 236 -3.37 -2.26 -17.01
C SER A 236 -3.36 -1.27 -15.83
N GLN A 237 -3.81 -1.68 -14.64
CA GLN A 237 -3.98 -0.75 -13.52
C GLN A 237 -2.64 -0.34 -12.90
N ASP A 238 -1.74 -1.30 -12.63
CA ASP A 238 -0.42 -0.99 -12.07
C ASP A 238 0.47 -0.26 -13.09
N TYR A 239 0.34 -0.57 -14.39
CA TYR A 239 1.04 0.13 -15.45
C TYR A 239 0.56 1.59 -15.60
N GLU A 240 -0.75 1.83 -15.63
CA GLU A 240 -1.30 3.19 -15.71
C GLU A 240 -0.93 4.01 -14.47
N GLN A 241 -0.94 3.39 -13.28
CA GLN A 241 -0.47 4.06 -12.07
C GLN A 241 1.02 4.43 -12.16
N ALA A 242 1.88 3.52 -12.65
CA ALA A 242 3.30 3.79 -12.84
C ALA A 242 3.53 4.95 -13.83
N LYS A 243 2.81 4.96 -14.95
CA LYS A 243 2.87 6.04 -15.95
C LYS A 243 2.39 7.37 -15.38
N ALA A 244 1.33 7.36 -14.57
CA ALA A 244 0.84 8.56 -13.88
C ALA A 244 1.88 9.11 -12.89
N ILE A 245 2.57 8.23 -12.15
CA ILE A 245 3.68 8.61 -11.25
C ILE A 245 4.81 9.27 -12.05
N GLU A 246 5.26 8.63 -13.13
CA GLU A 246 6.35 9.16 -13.97
C GLU A 246 6.01 10.49 -14.61
N LYS A 247 4.79 10.63 -15.14
CA LYS A 247 4.29 11.89 -15.70
C LYS A 247 4.33 13.00 -14.66
N THR A 248 3.85 12.71 -13.45
CA THR A 248 3.79 13.68 -12.34
C THR A 248 5.19 14.11 -11.88
N VAL A 249 6.11 13.16 -11.73
CA VAL A 249 7.50 13.43 -11.36
C VAL A 249 8.20 14.24 -12.46
N SER A 250 7.96 13.91 -13.73
CA SER A 250 8.57 14.62 -14.87
C SER A 250 8.09 16.06 -14.96
N SER A 251 6.79 16.31 -14.78
CA SER A 251 6.25 17.68 -14.78
C SER A 251 6.83 18.53 -13.65
N GLU A 252 7.03 17.96 -12.47
CA GLU A 252 7.58 18.68 -11.32
C GLU A 252 9.05 19.08 -11.55
N ILE A 253 9.87 18.18 -12.09
CA ILE A 253 11.28 18.45 -12.40
C ILE A 253 11.41 19.54 -13.47
N SER A 254 10.52 19.57 -14.47
CA SER A 254 10.51 20.62 -15.48
C SER A 254 10.18 22.00 -14.91
N VAL A 255 9.30 22.07 -13.91
CA VAL A 255 8.95 23.33 -13.22
C VAL A 255 10.13 23.84 -12.39
N ASP A 256 10.79 22.98 -11.60
CA ASP A 256 11.97 23.36 -10.81
C ASP A 256 13.14 23.84 -11.69
N GLY A 257 13.32 23.24 -12.87
CA GLY A 257 14.33 23.67 -13.82
C GLY A 257 14.06 25.06 -14.42
N ALA A 258 12.80 25.41 -14.62
CA ALA A 258 12.39 26.71 -15.15
C ALA A 258 12.48 27.83 -14.10
N THR A 259 12.13 27.54 -12.84
CA THR A 259 12.26 28.52 -11.74
C THR A 259 13.73 28.79 -11.40
N ALA A 260 14.58 27.76 -11.37
CA ALA A 260 16.02 27.93 -11.14
C ALA A 260 16.76 28.67 -12.28
N ALA A 261 16.20 28.72 -13.49
CA ALA A 261 16.74 29.50 -14.60
C ALA A 261 16.39 31.00 -14.47
N ASN A 262 15.18 31.32 -14.00
CA ASN A 262 14.75 32.71 -13.79
C ASN A 262 15.43 33.39 -12.59
N ASP A 263 15.84 32.63 -11.56
CA ASP A 263 16.56 33.19 -10.41
C ASP A 263 18.05 33.52 -10.71
N LYS A 264 18.56 33.17 -11.91
CA LYS A 264 19.93 33.53 -12.35
C LYS A 264 20.00 34.81 -13.19
N GLU A 265 18.87 35.37 -13.60
CA GLU A 265 18.82 36.72 -14.17
C GLU A 265 18.64 37.76 -13.05
N GLY A 266 19.73 38.04 -12.33
CA GLY A 266 19.79 39.17 -11.39
C GLY A 266 19.60 40.52 -12.12
N PRO A 267 19.18 41.58 -11.41
CA PRO A 267 18.78 42.84 -12.03
C PRO A 267 19.92 43.46 -12.85
N GLN A 268 19.64 43.76 -14.12
CA GLN A 268 20.51 44.57 -14.99
C GLN A 268 20.87 45.87 -14.27
N PRO A 269 22.17 46.25 -14.19
CA PRO A 269 22.57 47.49 -13.55
C PRO A 269 21.99 48.66 -14.37
N THR A 270 21.07 49.40 -13.77
CA THR A 270 20.60 50.67 -14.29
C THR A 270 21.72 51.69 -14.07
N TYR A 271 22.46 51.98 -15.14
CA TYR A 271 23.34 53.14 -15.18
C TYR A 271 22.49 54.37 -15.46
N SER A 272 22.36 55.25 -14.47
CA SER A 272 21.87 56.63 -14.61
C SER A 272 22.58 57.50 -13.59
#